data_AF-H1W5L1-F1
#
_entry.id   AF-H1W5L1-F1
#
_cell.length_a   1.000
_cell.length_b   1.000
_cell.length_c   1.000
_cell.angle_alpha   90.00
_cell.angle_beta   90.00
_cell.angle_gamma   90.00
#
_symmetry.space_group_name_H-M   'P 1'
#
loop_
_entity.id
_entity.type
_entity.pdbx_description
1 polymer ?
#
loop_
_entity_poly.entity_id
_entity_poly.type
_entity_poly.pdbx_seq_one_letter_code
_entity_poly.pdbx_strand_id
1 'polypeptide(L)' 'MSGPGLAYGPWHMVTGVDISPIQPQAVAPNCFFEIYNVEGNWPWRTPHDFIFIRHMNTAFADWSETIEKAFR' A
#
# COMPACT_ATOMS: atom_id res chain seq x y z
N MET A 1 7.37 -14.82 -29.69
CA MET A 1 7.57 -13.40 -30.06
C MET A 1 8.22 -12.70 -28.89
N SER A 2 9.39 -12.14 -29.14
CA SER A 2 10.31 -11.48 -28.21
C SER A 2 9.79 -10.10 -27.77
N GLY A 3 9.65 -9.88 -26.46
CA GLY A 3 9.70 -8.55 -25.84
C GLY A 3 11.12 -8.27 -25.32
N PRO A 4 11.57 -7.00 -25.28
CA PRO A 4 12.93 -6.68 -24.90
C PRO A 4 13.20 -7.16 -23.47
N GLY A 5 14.29 -7.89 -23.32
CA GLY A 5 14.79 -8.37 -22.04
C GLY A 5 15.03 -7.19 -21.12
N LEU A 6 14.18 -7.07 -20.12
CA LEU A 6 14.41 -6.26 -18.95
C LEU A 6 14.68 -7.23 -17.81
N ALA A 7 15.96 -7.55 -17.66
CA ALA A 7 16.50 -8.30 -16.54
C ALA A 7 16.28 -7.48 -15.27
N TYR A 8 15.20 -7.76 -14.57
CA TYR A 8 14.93 -7.17 -13.28
C TYR A 8 14.45 -8.28 -12.35
N GLY A 9 14.98 -8.32 -11.13
CA GLY A 9 14.59 -9.29 -10.10
C GLY A 9 13.10 -9.18 -9.72
N PRO A 10 12.65 -9.91 -8.69
CA PRO A 10 11.25 -9.88 -8.27
C PRO A 10 10.85 -8.46 -7.84
N TRP A 11 10.17 -7.73 -8.74
CA TRP A 11 9.54 -6.47 -8.39
C TRP A 11 8.37 -6.78 -7.47
N HIS A 12 8.45 -6.29 -6.23
CA HIS A 12 7.30 -6.28 -5.34
C HIS A 12 6.47 -5.05 -5.65
N MET A 13 5.17 -5.22 -5.81
CA MET A 13 4.24 -4.12 -6.00
C MET A 13 4.02 -3.43 -4.66
N VAL A 14 4.17 -2.11 -4.62
CA VAL A 14 3.95 -1.31 -3.43
C VAL A 14 2.75 -0.41 -3.64
N THR A 15 1.74 -0.56 -2.80
CA THR A 15 0.58 0.33 -2.77
C THR A 15 0.69 1.22 -1.54
N GLY A 16 0.87 2.52 -1.76
CA GLY A 16 0.71 3.56 -0.75
C GLY A 16 -0.75 3.96 -0.63
N VAL A 17 -1.16 4.29 0.59
CA VAL A 17 -2.54 4.68 0.88
C VAL A 17 -2.55 5.88 1.81
N ASP A 18 -3.36 6.88 1.47
CA ASP A 18 -3.60 8.05 2.32
C ASP A 18 -5.04 8.55 2.10
N ILE A 19 -5.64 9.20 3.09
CA ILE A 19 -6.95 9.85 2.94
C ILE A 19 -6.85 11.14 2.12
N SER A 20 -5.65 11.72 2.05
CA SER A 20 -5.37 12.96 1.38
C SER A 20 -4.75 12.72 0.01
N PRO A 21 -5.09 13.54 -1.01
CA PRO A 21 -4.55 13.40 -2.36
C PRO A 21 -3.07 13.86 -2.51
N ILE A 22 -2.31 13.96 -1.42
CA ILE A 22 -0.96 14.54 -1.40
C ILE A 22 0.13 13.47 -1.59
N GLN A 23 0.13 12.83 -2.76
CA GLN A 23 1.20 11.88 -3.11
C GLN A 23 2.41 12.56 -3.78
N PRO A 24 3.64 12.05 -3.58
CA PRO A 24 4.83 12.55 -4.27
C PRO A 24 4.71 12.40 -5.79
N GLN A 25 5.20 13.40 -6.54
CA GLN A 25 5.18 13.34 -8.01
C GLN A 25 6.21 12.37 -8.60
N ALA A 26 7.25 12.04 -7.85
CA ALA A 26 8.31 11.13 -8.26
C ALA A 26 8.36 9.95 -7.30
N VAL A 27 7.93 8.78 -7.78
CA VAL A 27 7.91 7.51 -7.05
C VAL A 27 8.54 6.42 -7.92
N ALA A 28 8.91 5.30 -7.31
CA ALA A 28 9.46 4.17 -8.06
C ALA A 28 8.40 3.59 -9.04
N PRO A 29 8.80 2.99 -10.18
CA PRO A 29 7.87 2.46 -11.18
C PRO A 29 6.91 1.37 -10.68
N ASN A 30 7.25 0.72 -9.57
CA ASN A 30 6.47 -0.32 -8.89
C ASN A 30 5.66 0.21 -7.70
N CYS A 31 5.55 1.53 -7.52
CA CYS A 31 4.86 2.18 -6.42
C CYS A 31 3.66 2.99 -6.92
N PHE A 32 2.49 2.69 -6.36
CA PHE A 32 1.21 3.32 -6.73
C PHE A 32 0.53 3.86 -5.48
N PHE A 33 -0.32 4.88 -5.64
CA PHE A 33 -1.02 5.51 -4.51
C PHE A 33 -2.53 5.47 -4.73
N GLU A 34 -3.25 5.06 -3.69
CA GLU A 34 -4.70 5.05 -3.64
C GLU A 34 -5.18 6.04 -2.57
N ILE A 35 -6.19 6.86 -2.91
CA ILE A 35 -6.82 7.76 -1.94
C ILE A 35 -7.92 6.97 -1.24
N TYR A 36 -7.68 6.59 0.01
CA TYR A 36 -8.53 5.63 0.70
C TYR A 36 -8.38 5.72 2.22
N ASN A 37 -9.48 5.51 2.95
CA ASN A 37 -9.47 5.45 4.41
C ASN A 37 -9.29 4.00 4.89
N VAL A 38 -8.11 3.69 5.44
CA VAL A 38 -7.74 2.36 5.93
C VAL A 38 -8.52 1.87 7.15
N GLU A 39 -9.24 2.74 7.86
CA GLU A 39 -10.18 2.33 8.91
C GLU A 39 -11.46 1.67 8.33
N GLY A 40 -11.73 1.87 7.03
CA GLY A 40 -12.86 1.26 6.33
C GLY A 40 -12.67 -0.22 5.95
N ASN A 41 -13.45 -0.64 4.94
CA ASN A 41 -13.40 -2.00 4.36
C ASN A 41 -12.34 -2.11 3.27
N TRP A 42 -11.28 -2.87 3.53
CA TRP A 42 -10.14 -3.00 2.61
C TRP A 42 -10.59 -3.54 1.24
N PRO A 43 -10.31 -2.82 0.13
CA PRO A 43 -10.85 -3.16 -1.19
C PRO A 43 -10.09 -4.30 -1.87
N TRP A 44 -8.92 -4.67 -1.34
CA TRP A 44 -8.01 -5.62 -1.95
C TRP A 44 -8.51 -7.06 -1.75
N ARG A 45 -8.55 -7.81 -2.84
CA ARG A 45 -8.93 -9.24 -2.82
C ARG A 45 -7.78 -10.16 -2.48
N THR A 46 -6.55 -9.70 -2.69
CA THR A 46 -5.32 -10.43 -2.42
C THR A 46 -4.69 -9.85 -1.15
N PRO A 47 -4.33 -10.70 -0.17
CA PRO A 47 -3.57 -10.25 1.00
C PRO A 47 -2.22 -9.64 0.61
N HIS A 48 -1.71 -8.76 1.46
CA HIS A 48 -0.38 -8.19 1.29
C HIS A 48 0.64 -9.05 2.03
N ASP A 49 1.80 -9.30 1.41
CA ASP A 49 2.88 -10.05 2.06
C ASP A 49 3.53 -9.23 3.21
N PHE A 50 3.44 -7.91 3.13
CA PHE A 50 4.02 -6.99 4.10
C PHE A 50 3.21 -5.70 4.17
N ILE A 51 2.98 -5.21 5.39
CA ILE A 51 2.31 -3.94 5.66
C ILE A 51 3.26 -3.07 6.47
N PHE A 52 3.48 -1.85 5.98
CA PHE A 52 4.30 -0.84 6.64
C PHE A 52 3.46 0.36 7.03
N ILE A 53 3.37 0.62 8.33
CA ILE A 53 2.64 1.76 8.90
C ILE A 53 3.67 2.76 9.41
N ARG A 54 3.74 3.95 8.80
CA ARG A 54 4.76 4.97 9.12
C ARG A 54 4.11 6.27 9.56
N HIS A 55 4.55 6.79 10.71
CA HIS A 55 4.11 8.08 11.26
C HIS A 55 2.58 8.22 11.46
N MET A 56 1.85 7.11 11.59
CA MET A 56 0.40 7.12 11.79
C MET A 56 -0.02 7.36 13.25
N ASN A 57 0.86 7.90 14.11
CA ASN A 57 0.53 8.17 15.51
C ASN A 57 -0.76 9.00 15.58
N THR A 58 -1.72 8.54 16.37
CA THR A 58 -3.05 9.18 16.51
C THR A 58 -3.92 9.24 15.24
N ALA A 59 -3.56 8.52 14.17
CA ALA A 59 -4.32 8.53 12.92
C ALA A 59 -5.55 7.62 12.91
N PHE A 60 -5.63 6.66 13.85
CA PHE A 60 -6.75 5.71 13.96
C PHE A 60 -7.51 5.92 15.26
N ALA A 61 -8.84 5.79 15.19
CA ALA A 61 -9.73 5.80 16.33
C ALA A 61 -9.57 4.52 17.17
N ASP A 62 -9.40 3.37 16.51
CA ASP A 62 -9.08 2.09 17.15
C ASP A 62 -7.92 1.39 16.44
N TRP A 63 -6.76 1.43 17.08
CA TRP A 63 -5.55 0.76 16.59
C TRP A 63 -5.67 -0.76 16.57
N SER A 64 -6.43 -1.35 17.49
CA SER A 64 -6.58 -2.80 17.59
C SER A 64 -7.31 -3.32 16.35
N GLU A 65 -8.39 -2.65 15.95
CA GLU A 65 -9.14 -3.00 14.75
C GLU A 65 -8.26 -2.93 13.49
N THR A 66 -7.48 -1.86 13.31
CA THR A 66 -6.59 -1.70 12.16
C THR A 66 -5.49 -2.77 12.14
N ILE A 67 -4.88 -3.07 13.28
CA ILE A 67 -3.85 -4.10 13.38
C ILE A 67 -4.44 -5.49 13.10
N GLU A 68 -5.60 -5.81 13.65
CA GLU A 68 -6.29 -7.07 13.36
C GLU A 68 -6.60 -7.24 11.87
N LYS A 69 -7.03 -6.17 11.17
CA LYS A 69 -7.21 -6.18 9.71
C LYS A 69 -5.90 -6.45 8.98
N ALA A 70 -4.78 -5.91 9.45
CA ALA A 70 -3.46 -6.09 8.84
C ALA A 70 -2.90 -7.52 8.92
N PHE A 71 -3.44 -8.36 9.80
CA PHE A 71 -3.03 -9.76 9.93
C PHE A 71 -4.00 -10.77 9.27
N ARG A 72 -5.06 -10.28 8.60
CA ARG A 72 -6.00 -11.12 7.83
C ARG A 72 -5.57 -11.26 6.38
#